data_AF-A0ABD7CWZ9-F1
#
_entry.id   AF-A0ABD7CWZ9-F1
#
_cell.length_a   1.000
_cell.length_b   1.000
_cell.length_c   1.000
_cell.angle_alpha   90.00
_cell.angle_beta   90.00
_cell.angle_gamma   90.00
#
_symmetry.space_group_name_H-M   'P 1'
#
loop_
_entity.id
_entity.type
_entity.pdbx_description
1 polymer ?
#
loop_
_entity_poly.entity_id
_entity_poly.type
_entity_poly.pdbx_seq_one_letter_code
_entity_poly.pdbx_strand_id
1 'polypeptide(L)'
;MDHLFTVDGRTATPISRTGLAAESLLERQHLQEWVIAHPQVLGESVLVITAEYDRWADTDGVPARDRLDVLGLDATGRLVVVELKRGTADRDVHLQAITYAALVSRFDLDTLTQAHRDFLSRRGQTLDIGACRQRLLDHVDGEWSPALLQRPRQVIIAADFPKQVTHSVVWLSEMGIDIDLVQVGLWRVEGHIVAGFTKVYPTPEVEEFTLTPTRVEGEAAAKKLQERSRSRNAVHVLVGAGLLPDGTRLLMTPRHGVTEAIRAEIRAWVAQDTGRAAATWTNDTAKPLVWDADGASYSPTGLANHIFTSVTGRTADGIQGTTWWDVDTAHVPADVDPDAWATLAGSDLTGLARQLSGTRKDWTGLHTLLSGVPAGRWTTYGDLAAAVGSHAVPIGQHLGTCGRCPNPWRVLTAAGKVSPGFQWPDPSRTDTAASLLIREGVRFDGDTADPDQRLRQDELRHLLDG
;
A
#
# COMPACT_ATOMS: atom_id res chain seq x y z
N MET A 1 -11.90 -0.16 23.16
CA MET A 1 -11.04 0.35 24.25
C MET A 1 -9.84 -0.57 24.28
N ASP A 2 -8.65 -0.05 23.97
CA ASP A 2 -7.48 -0.93 23.78
C ASP A 2 -6.94 -1.39 25.13
N HIS A 3 -6.83 -2.71 25.31
CA HIS A 3 -6.25 -3.34 26.49
C HIS A 3 -4.79 -3.70 26.20
N LEU A 4 -3.86 -3.11 26.94
CA LEU A 4 -2.45 -3.40 26.83
C LEU A 4 -2.02 -4.25 28.02
N PHE A 5 -1.20 -5.28 27.79
CA PHE A 5 -0.71 -6.20 28.81
C PHE A 5 0.81 -6.36 28.71
N THR A 6 1.51 -6.44 29.83
CA THR A 6 2.84 -7.07 29.87
C THR A 6 2.65 -8.58 29.97
N VAL A 7 3.38 -9.35 29.17
CA VAL A 7 3.26 -10.82 29.11
C VAL A 7 4.57 -11.46 29.55
N ASP A 8 4.49 -12.35 30.54
CA ASP A 8 5.59 -13.21 30.98
C ASP A 8 5.11 -14.68 30.99
N GLY A 9 5.54 -15.43 29.97
CA GLY A 9 5.12 -16.80 29.74
C GLY A 9 3.60 -16.95 29.64
N ARG A 10 2.99 -17.52 30.69
CA ARG A 10 1.53 -17.74 30.78
C ARG A 10 0.79 -16.64 31.54
N THR A 11 1.50 -15.64 32.05
CA THR A 11 0.93 -14.54 32.82
C THR A 11 0.82 -13.28 31.97
N ALA A 12 -0.30 -12.58 32.08
CA ALA A 12 -0.53 -11.30 31.43
C ALA A 12 -1.04 -10.30 32.46
N THR A 13 -0.34 -9.18 32.62
CA THR A 13 -0.67 -8.13 33.60
C THR A 13 -1.15 -6.88 32.87
N PRO A 14 -2.36 -6.37 33.17
CA PRO A 14 -2.89 -5.20 32.47
C PRO A 14 -2.09 -3.94 32.80
N ILE A 15 -1.87 -3.12 31.78
CA ILE A 15 -1.20 -1.82 31.89
C ILE A 15 -2.26 -0.73 31.84
N SER A 16 -2.30 0.11 32.88
CA SER A 16 -3.20 1.27 32.91
C SER A 16 -2.77 2.34 31.90
N ARG A 17 -3.76 2.96 31.25
CA ARG A 17 -3.52 4.14 30.42
C ARG A 17 -3.03 5.31 31.27
N THR A 18 -2.14 6.11 30.69
CA THR A 18 -1.81 7.46 31.13
C THR A 18 -2.28 8.46 30.06
N GLY A 19 -1.95 9.74 30.20
CA GLY A 19 -2.31 10.77 29.22
C GLY A 19 -1.18 11.78 29.03
N LEU A 20 -1.18 12.46 27.87
CA LEU A 20 -0.11 13.41 27.55
C LEU A 20 0.07 14.47 28.65
N ALA A 21 -1.02 15.01 29.20
CA ALA A 21 -0.95 15.98 30.28
C ALA A 21 -0.34 15.40 31.57
N ALA A 22 -0.67 14.16 31.93
CA ALA A 22 -0.10 13.49 33.11
C ALA A 22 1.39 13.19 32.94
N GLU A 23 1.82 12.95 31.71
CA GLU A 23 3.22 12.73 31.33
C GLU A 23 3.98 14.03 31.05
N SER A 24 3.37 15.20 31.26
CA SER A 24 3.96 16.52 30.95
C SER A 24 4.35 16.70 29.47
N LEU A 25 3.72 15.93 28.59
CA LEU A 25 3.90 16.00 27.15
C LEU A 25 2.95 17.05 26.59
N LEU A 26 3.51 18.01 25.88
CA LEU A 26 2.80 19.12 25.24
C LEU A 26 2.42 18.80 23.79
N GLU A 27 1.31 19.38 23.33
CA GLU A 27 0.77 19.21 21.98
C GLU A 27 1.80 19.54 20.88
N ARG A 28 2.31 20.77 20.87
CA ARG A 28 3.25 21.27 19.85
C ARG A 28 4.65 20.67 19.96
N GLN A 29 5.14 20.52 21.19
CA GLN A 29 6.53 20.06 21.40
C GLN A 29 6.69 18.54 21.30
N HIS A 30 5.61 17.78 21.42
CA HIS A 30 5.68 16.32 21.44
C HIS A 30 4.72 15.68 20.45
N LEU A 31 3.40 15.84 20.61
CA LEU A 31 2.42 15.15 19.75
C LEU A 31 2.58 15.53 18.27
N GLN A 32 2.72 16.83 17.99
CA GLN A 32 2.97 17.33 16.63
C GLN A 32 4.29 16.79 16.07
N GLU A 33 5.35 16.77 16.87
CA GLU A 33 6.65 16.27 16.44
C GLU A 33 6.63 14.76 16.16
N TRP A 34 5.85 13.97 16.92
CA TRP A 34 5.62 12.56 16.62
C TRP A 34 4.89 12.37 15.29
N VAL A 35 3.84 13.15 15.04
CA VAL A 35 3.09 13.11 13.77
C VAL A 35 3.97 13.51 12.59
N ILE A 36 4.81 14.53 12.76
CA ILE A 36 5.75 14.97 11.71
C ILE A 36 6.80 13.91 11.41
N ALA A 37 7.38 13.29 12.46
CA ALA A 37 8.41 12.26 12.30
C ALA A 37 7.83 10.92 11.79
N HIS A 38 6.55 10.66 12.07
CA HIS A 38 5.86 9.41 11.76
C HIS A 38 4.51 9.67 11.08
N PRO A 39 4.51 10.25 9.86
CA PRO A 39 3.29 10.67 9.18
C PRO A 39 2.37 9.51 8.78
N GLN A 40 2.81 8.26 8.90
CA GLN A 40 1.96 7.08 8.72
C GLN A 40 0.73 7.06 9.66
N VAL A 41 0.77 7.79 10.78
CA VAL A 41 -0.41 7.96 11.66
C VAL A 41 -1.55 8.75 11.00
N LEU A 42 -1.26 9.48 9.92
CA LEU A 42 -2.22 10.25 9.13
C LEU A 42 -2.83 9.44 7.98
N GLY A 43 -2.40 8.21 7.77
CA GLY A 43 -2.80 7.35 6.66
C GLY A 43 -1.62 6.96 5.77
N GLU A 44 -1.90 6.15 4.76
CA GLU A 44 -0.88 5.61 3.85
C GLU A 44 -0.20 6.72 3.04
N SER A 45 1.13 6.73 3.08
CA SER A 45 2.00 7.56 2.23
C SER A 45 1.62 9.05 2.25
N VAL A 46 1.74 9.69 3.41
CA VAL A 46 1.58 11.14 3.58
C VAL A 46 2.94 11.82 3.69
N LEU A 47 3.18 12.83 2.85
CA LEU A 47 4.32 13.74 2.96
C LEU A 47 3.91 15.00 3.73
N VAL A 48 4.64 15.32 4.81
CA VAL A 48 4.44 16.58 5.54
C VAL A 48 4.96 17.75 4.70
N ILE A 49 4.05 18.67 4.35
CA ILE A 49 4.38 19.90 3.63
C ILE A 49 4.91 20.93 4.61
N THR A 50 4.15 21.23 5.66
CA THR A 50 4.53 22.21 6.67
C THR A 50 3.83 21.94 7.99
N ALA A 51 4.30 22.60 9.05
CA ALA A 51 3.64 22.67 10.34
C ALA A 51 3.58 24.12 10.81
N GLU A 52 2.54 24.42 11.59
CA GLU A 52 2.25 25.73 12.17
C GLU A 52 2.09 26.84 11.12
N TYR A 53 1.35 26.58 10.03
CA TYR A 53 1.18 27.56 8.96
C TYR A 53 0.22 28.69 9.39
N ASP A 54 0.73 29.93 9.39
CA ASP A 54 0.06 31.15 9.87
C ASP A 54 0.05 32.30 8.84
N ARG A 55 0.58 32.08 7.62
CA ARG A 55 0.66 33.10 6.56
C ARG A 55 -0.66 33.22 5.79
N TRP A 56 -1.74 33.44 6.53
CA TRP A 56 -3.04 33.78 5.97
C TRP A 56 -3.12 35.30 5.87
N ALA A 57 -3.10 35.84 4.65
CA ALA A 57 -3.33 37.27 4.43
C ALA A 57 -4.80 37.47 4.04
N ASP A 58 -5.54 38.27 4.79
CA ASP A 58 -6.79 38.84 4.32
C ASP A 58 -6.51 39.81 3.14
N THR A 59 -7.53 40.15 2.36
CA THR A 59 -7.46 41.12 1.25
C THR A 59 -6.89 42.48 1.66
N ASP A 60 -6.95 42.83 2.94
CA ASP A 60 -6.38 44.05 3.53
C ASP A 60 -4.99 43.85 4.16
N GLY A 61 -4.37 42.68 4.00
CA GLY A 61 -3.03 42.37 4.53
C GLY A 61 -2.97 42.14 6.03
N VAL A 62 -4.12 42.00 6.72
CA VAL A 62 -4.17 41.64 8.14
C VAL A 62 -3.92 40.13 8.27
N PRO A 63 -2.92 39.69 9.05
CA PRO A 63 -2.69 38.27 9.29
C PRO A 63 -3.86 37.66 10.06
N ALA A 64 -4.43 36.55 9.58
CA ALA A 64 -5.32 35.76 10.42
C ALA A 64 -4.51 35.19 11.60
N ARG A 65 -5.06 35.23 12.81
CA ARG A 65 -4.41 34.65 14.00
C ARG A 65 -4.46 33.12 14.04
N ASP A 66 -5.21 32.53 13.12
CA ASP A 66 -5.40 31.08 13.05
C ASP A 66 -4.16 30.41 12.45
N ARG A 67 -3.85 29.22 12.96
CA ARG A 67 -2.61 28.52 12.64
C ARG A 67 -2.87 27.04 12.53
N LEU A 68 -2.69 26.53 11.32
CA LEU A 68 -2.84 25.11 11.04
C LEU A 68 -1.70 24.32 11.69
N ASP A 69 -2.02 23.26 12.44
CA ASP A 69 -1.03 22.43 13.12
C ASP A 69 -0.11 21.71 12.12
N VAL A 70 -0.66 20.85 11.25
CA VAL A 70 0.11 20.16 10.19
C VAL A 70 -0.66 20.14 8.88
N LEU A 71 0.05 20.44 7.79
CA LEU A 71 -0.41 20.22 6.42
C LEU A 71 0.40 19.12 5.78
N GLY A 72 -0.27 18.06 5.34
CA GLY A 72 0.29 16.99 4.52
C GLY A 72 -0.21 17.04 3.08
N LEU A 73 0.42 16.24 2.25
CA LEU A 73 0.00 15.85 0.92
C LEU A 73 0.00 14.33 0.89
N ASP A 74 -1.10 13.71 0.48
CA ASP A 74 -1.11 12.26 0.26
C ASP A 74 -0.60 11.91 -1.14
N ALA A 75 -0.24 10.64 -1.33
CA ALA A 75 0.20 10.14 -2.62
C ALA A 75 -0.84 10.28 -3.75
N THR A 76 -2.13 10.48 -3.45
CA THR A 76 -3.12 10.77 -4.51
C THR A 76 -3.06 12.23 -4.97
N GLY A 77 -2.36 13.11 -4.27
CA GLY A 77 -2.31 14.54 -4.55
C GLY A 77 -3.42 15.33 -3.85
N ARG A 78 -4.08 14.77 -2.82
CA ARG A 78 -4.99 15.51 -1.95
C ARG A 78 -4.23 16.07 -0.75
N LEU A 79 -4.63 17.26 -0.33
CA LEU A 79 -4.12 17.85 0.90
C LEU A 79 -4.69 17.12 2.12
N VAL A 80 -3.87 16.94 3.15
CA VAL A 80 -4.24 16.35 4.43
C VAL A 80 -4.12 17.43 5.50
N VAL A 81 -5.26 17.93 5.97
CA VAL A 81 -5.33 18.95 7.02
C VAL A 81 -5.41 18.24 8.36
N VAL A 82 -4.44 18.49 9.23
CA VAL A 82 -4.35 17.83 10.52
C VAL A 82 -4.56 18.83 11.64
N GLU A 83 -5.47 18.50 12.56
CA GLU A 83 -5.73 19.24 13.80
C GLU A 83 -5.39 18.33 14.99
N LEU A 84 -4.63 18.84 15.96
CA LEU A 84 -4.13 18.05 17.09
C LEU A 84 -4.70 18.58 18.40
N LYS A 85 -5.11 17.66 19.29
CA LYS A 85 -5.53 17.98 20.65
C LYS A 85 -4.83 17.07 21.65
N ARG A 86 -4.14 17.67 22.61
CA ARG A 86 -3.45 16.92 23.70
C ARG A 86 -4.42 16.10 24.57
N GLY A 87 -5.65 16.59 24.75
CA GLY A 87 -6.65 16.00 25.64
C GLY A 87 -7.90 15.57 24.87
N THR A 88 -9.03 15.56 25.57
CA THR A 88 -10.35 15.47 24.91
C THR A 88 -10.50 16.65 23.96
N ALA A 89 -10.93 16.38 22.72
CA ALA A 89 -11.07 17.42 21.72
C ALA A 89 -12.16 18.44 22.11
N ASP A 90 -11.93 19.70 21.74
CA ASP A 90 -12.91 20.78 21.94
C ASP A 90 -14.19 20.51 21.12
N ARG A 91 -15.33 21.05 21.58
CA ARG A 91 -16.62 20.79 20.94
C ARG A 91 -16.70 21.26 19.49
N ASP A 92 -15.88 22.25 19.13
CA ASP A 92 -15.82 22.92 17.84
C ASP A 92 -14.56 22.56 17.03
N VAL A 93 -13.76 21.58 17.45
CA VAL A 93 -12.53 21.15 16.74
C VAL A 93 -12.76 20.85 15.26
N HIS A 94 -13.93 20.31 14.92
CA HIS A 94 -14.32 20.01 13.54
C HIS A 94 -14.55 21.28 12.71
N LEU A 95 -14.99 22.38 13.31
CA LEU A 95 -15.11 23.68 12.64
C LEU A 95 -13.74 24.30 12.35
N GLN A 96 -12.76 24.09 13.23
CA GLN A 96 -11.37 24.49 12.99
C GLN A 96 -10.79 23.71 11.79
N ALA A 97 -10.93 22.39 11.79
CA ALA A 97 -10.49 21.54 10.68
C ALA A 97 -11.14 21.94 9.33
N ILE A 98 -12.44 22.24 9.32
CA ILE A 98 -13.15 22.72 8.12
C ILE A 98 -12.62 24.08 7.67
N THR A 99 -12.40 25.01 8.59
CA THR A 99 -11.86 26.34 8.28
C THR A 99 -10.49 26.20 7.60
N TYR A 100 -9.59 25.39 8.16
CA TYR A 100 -8.28 25.15 7.55
C TYR A 100 -8.36 24.42 6.21
N ALA A 101 -9.25 23.44 6.08
CA ALA A 101 -9.50 22.77 4.79
C ALA A 101 -9.96 23.77 3.73
N ALA A 102 -10.88 24.68 4.07
CA ALA A 102 -11.33 25.72 3.15
C ALA A 102 -10.18 26.66 2.74
N LEU A 103 -9.32 27.05 3.69
CA LEU A 103 -8.18 27.92 3.42
C LEU A 103 -7.13 27.27 2.51
N VAL A 104 -6.69 26.05 2.84
CA VAL A 104 -5.66 25.34 2.03
C VAL A 104 -6.18 24.88 0.67
N SER A 105 -7.51 24.74 0.50
CA SER A 105 -8.12 24.37 -0.79
C SER A 105 -7.79 25.35 -1.93
N ARG A 106 -7.29 26.55 -1.58
CA ARG A 106 -6.86 27.59 -2.53
C ARG A 106 -5.37 27.53 -2.88
N PHE A 107 -4.60 26.63 -2.27
CA PHE A 107 -3.18 26.51 -2.54
C PHE A 107 -2.93 25.90 -3.92
N ASP A 108 -1.83 26.35 -4.54
CA ASP A 108 -1.27 25.77 -5.75
C ASP A 108 0.10 25.12 -5.45
N LEU A 109 0.70 24.52 -6.49
CA LEU A 109 1.98 23.84 -6.36
C LEU A 109 3.10 24.78 -5.92
N ASP A 110 3.10 26.03 -6.37
CA ASP A 110 4.14 27.01 -6.04
C ASP A 110 4.07 27.39 -4.56
N THR A 111 2.85 27.62 -4.05
CA THR A 111 2.56 27.89 -2.64
C THR A 111 3.00 26.71 -1.76
N LEU A 112 2.64 25.48 -2.14
CA LEU A 112 3.03 24.27 -1.41
C LEU A 112 4.55 24.05 -1.44
N THR A 113 5.19 24.29 -2.57
CA THR A 113 6.64 24.18 -2.72
C THR A 113 7.35 25.17 -1.80
N GLN A 114 6.86 26.42 -1.75
CA GLN A 114 7.40 27.46 -0.89
C GLN A 114 7.22 27.13 0.59
N ALA A 115 6.02 26.67 0.98
CA ALA A 115 5.74 26.24 2.34
C ALA A 115 6.65 25.07 2.76
N HIS A 116 6.86 24.10 1.85
CA HIS A 116 7.73 22.95 2.12
C HIS A 116 9.19 23.35 2.29
N ARG A 117 9.71 24.21 1.43
CA ARG A 117 11.07 24.74 1.56
C ARG A 117 11.28 25.44 2.90
N ASP A 118 10.34 26.29 3.30
CA ASP A 118 10.43 27.05 4.55
C ASP A 118 10.32 26.13 5.77
N PHE A 119 9.52 25.07 5.67
CA PHE A 119 9.45 24.02 6.69
C PHE A 119 10.76 23.25 6.83
N LEU A 120 11.35 22.78 5.74
CA LEU A 120 12.63 22.05 5.76
C LEU A 120 13.77 22.92 6.30
N SER A 121 13.84 24.18 5.87
CA SER A 121 14.85 25.14 6.32
C SER A 121 14.81 25.35 7.83
N ARG A 122 13.60 25.52 8.42
CA ARG A 122 13.42 25.60 9.88
C ARG A 122 13.87 24.34 10.63
N ARG A 123 13.91 23.19 9.95
CA ARG A 123 14.39 21.91 10.50
C ARG A 123 15.83 21.59 10.13
N GLY A 124 16.59 22.57 9.64
CA GLY A 124 18.02 22.43 9.31
C GLY A 124 18.31 21.70 8.00
N GLN A 125 17.30 21.51 7.14
CA GLN A 125 17.46 20.94 5.80
C GLN A 125 17.34 22.03 4.75
N THR A 126 18.42 22.29 4.03
CA THR A 126 18.43 23.27 2.94
C THR A 126 18.33 22.55 1.60
N LEU A 127 17.18 22.68 0.95
CA LEU A 127 16.97 22.28 -0.44
C LEU A 127 16.63 23.52 -1.27
N ASP A 128 17.07 23.55 -2.52
CA ASP A 128 16.61 24.57 -3.45
C ASP A 128 15.12 24.38 -3.78
N ILE A 129 14.51 25.43 -4.34
CA ILE A 129 13.07 25.44 -4.63
C ILE A 129 12.68 24.40 -5.70
N GLY A 130 13.57 24.10 -6.65
CA GLY A 130 13.35 23.10 -7.70
C GLY A 130 13.34 21.68 -7.12
N ALA A 131 14.30 21.37 -6.24
CA ALA A 131 14.34 20.10 -5.50
C ALA A 131 13.11 19.91 -4.60
N CYS A 132 12.65 20.98 -3.92
CA CYS A 132 11.40 20.92 -3.15
C CYS A 132 10.20 20.63 -4.05
N ARG A 133 10.10 21.30 -5.21
CA ARG A 133 9.02 21.10 -6.18
C ARG A 133 9.02 19.66 -6.67
N GLN A 134 10.18 19.15 -7.06
CA GLN A 134 10.33 17.79 -7.56
C GLN A 134 9.94 16.77 -6.49
N ARG A 135 10.31 16.99 -5.22
CA ARG A 135 9.90 16.12 -4.12
C ARG A 135 8.38 16.04 -3.95
N LEU A 136 7.65 17.15 -4.15
CA LEU A 136 6.18 17.13 -4.12
C LEU A 136 5.59 16.38 -5.31
N LEU A 137 6.14 16.61 -6.52
CA LEU A 137 5.71 15.93 -7.74
C LEU A 137 5.97 14.42 -7.68
N ASP A 138 7.15 14.02 -7.18
CA ASP A 138 7.56 12.63 -7.02
C ASP A 138 6.75 11.88 -5.95
N HIS A 139 6.15 12.62 -5.02
CA HIS A 139 5.30 12.04 -3.99
C HIS A 139 3.90 11.70 -4.53
N VAL A 140 3.41 12.45 -5.52
CA VAL A 140 2.08 12.26 -6.08
C VAL A 140 2.09 11.19 -7.17
N ASP A 141 1.22 10.20 -7.00
CA ASP A 141 0.91 9.20 -7.99
C ASP A 141 0.15 9.83 -9.15
N GLY A 142 0.92 10.15 -10.19
CA GLY A 142 0.43 10.63 -11.46
C GLY A 142 0.48 12.14 -11.60
N GLU A 143 -0.29 12.66 -12.55
CA GLU A 143 -0.15 14.06 -12.93
C GLU A 143 -0.54 14.98 -11.76
N TRP A 144 0.12 16.10 -11.57
CA TRP A 144 -0.36 17.09 -10.62
C TRP A 144 -1.77 17.56 -11.00
N SER A 145 -2.74 17.51 -10.06
CA SER A 145 -4.12 17.93 -10.33
C SER A 145 -4.58 18.98 -9.33
N PRO A 146 -4.72 20.25 -9.75
CA PRO A 146 -5.23 21.31 -8.88
C PRO A 146 -6.64 21.01 -8.31
N ALA A 147 -7.45 20.24 -9.05
CA ALA A 147 -8.79 19.84 -8.60
C ALA A 147 -8.78 18.93 -7.36
N LEU A 148 -7.70 18.18 -7.12
CA LEU A 148 -7.56 17.34 -5.92
C LEU A 148 -7.11 18.15 -4.70
N LEU A 149 -6.35 19.23 -4.89
CA LEU A 149 -6.00 20.17 -3.82
C LEU A 149 -7.26 20.84 -3.24
N GLN A 150 -8.26 21.09 -4.09
CA GLN A 150 -9.54 21.68 -3.70
C GLN A 150 -10.42 20.74 -2.86
N ARG A 151 -10.00 19.49 -2.63
CA ARG A 151 -10.72 18.51 -1.81
C ARG A 151 -9.86 17.94 -0.68
N PRO A 152 -9.39 18.77 0.28
CA PRO A 152 -8.59 18.29 1.39
C PRO A 152 -9.33 17.24 2.21
N ARG A 153 -8.62 16.19 2.61
CA ARG A 153 -9.06 15.30 3.70
C ARG A 153 -8.65 15.91 5.03
N GLN A 154 -9.48 15.75 6.04
CA GLN A 154 -9.22 16.21 7.40
C GLN A 154 -8.84 15.03 8.28
N VAL A 155 -7.89 15.23 9.19
CA VAL A 155 -7.52 14.26 10.23
C VAL A 155 -7.47 14.99 11.55
N ILE A 156 -8.32 14.61 12.49
CA ILE A 156 -8.31 15.16 13.85
C ILE A 156 -7.71 14.11 14.77
N ILE A 157 -6.65 14.46 15.49
CA ILE A 157 -6.00 13.58 16.47
C ILE A 157 -6.25 14.11 17.88
N ALA A 158 -6.85 13.30 18.75
CA ALA A 158 -7.11 13.70 20.14
C ALA A 158 -7.02 12.52 21.12
N ALA A 159 -6.88 12.78 22.41
CA ALA A 159 -6.89 11.72 23.42
C ALA A 159 -8.29 11.08 23.57
N ASP A 160 -9.34 11.86 23.31
CA ASP A 160 -10.74 11.42 23.32
C ASP A 160 -11.62 12.39 22.50
N PHE A 161 -12.79 11.94 22.08
CA PHE A 161 -13.74 12.74 21.29
C PHE A 161 -15.11 12.79 21.96
N PRO A 162 -15.65 14.01 22.25
CA PRO A 162 -17.03 14.14 22.70
C PRO A 162 -18.03 13.58 21.67
N LYS A 163 -19.14 13.01 22.13
CA LYS A 163 -20.20 12.47 21.27
C LYS A 163 -20.74 13.48 20.24
N GLN A 164 -20.74 14.77 20.60
CA GLN A 164 -21.15 15.84 19.70
C GLN A 164 -20.20 15.98 18.51
N VAL A 165 -18.88 15.88 18.75
CA VAL A 165 -17.87 15.92 17.69
C VAL A 165 -18.03 14.71 16.78
N THR A 166 -18.15 13.50 17.35
CA THR A 166 -18.34 12.29 16.54
C THR A 166 -19.63 12.35 15.72
N HIS A 167 -20.73 12.86 16.28
CA HIS A 167 -22.00 13.01 15.55
C HIS A 167 -21.89 13.98 14.37
N SER A 168 -21.28 15.16 14.58
CA SER A 168 -21.03 16.12 13.50
C SER A 168 -20.15 15.51 12.40
N VAL A 169 -19.08 14.81 12.77
CA VAL A 169 -18.14 14.18 11.83
C VAL A 169 -18.83 13.11 10.98
N VAL A 170 -19.65 12.26 11.58
CA VAL A 170 -20.44 11.25 10.84
C VAL A 170 -21.34 11.93 9.81
N TRP A 171 -22.09 12.96 10.21
CA TRP A 171 -22.95 13.70 9.30
C TRP A 171 -22.16 14.41 8.17
N LEU A 172 -21.01 15.01 8.48
CA LEU A 172 -20.14 15.65 7.49
C LEU A 172 -19.65 14.63 6.45
N SER A 173 -19.27 13.44 6.89
CA SER A 173 -18.87 12.33 6.02
C SER A 173 -20.00 11.87 5.10
N GLU A 174 -21.22 11.74 5.63
CA GLU A 174 -22.42 11.45 4.82
C GLU A 174 -22.66 12.52 3.75
N MET A 175 -22.27 13.78 4.02
CA MET A 175 -22.33 14.89 3.06
C MET A 175 -21.14 14.94 2.09
N GLY A 176 -20.24 13.95 2.14
CA GLY A 176 -19.07 13.82 1.27
C GLY A 176 -17.84 14.59 1.74
N ILE A 177 -17.80 15.03 2.99
CA ILE A 177 -16.62 15.67 3.58
C ILE A 177 -15.76 14.59 4.24
N ASP A 178 -14.57 14.39 3.70
CA ASP A 178 -13.63 13.37 4.16
C ASP A 178 -12.91 13.82 5.43
N ILE A 179 -13.25 13.18 6.55
CA ILE A 179 -12.77 13.53 7.88
C ILE A 179 -12.54 12.28 8.73
N ASP A 180 -11.30 12.16 9.22
CA ASP A 180 -10.88 11.07 10.09
C ASP A 180 -10.76 11.53 11.53
N LEU A 181 -11.15 10.66 12.44
CA LEU A 181 -10.87 10.79 13.86
C LEU A 181 -9.86 9.72 14.28
N VAL A 182 -8.71 10.17 14.78
CA VAL A 182 -7.66 9.30 15.29
C VAL A 182 -7.50 9.55 16.78
N GLN A 183 -7.66 8.52 17.58
CA GLN A 183 -7.46 8.60 19.02
C GLN A 183 -6.00 8.28 19.36
N VAL A 184 -5.34 9.15 20.14
CA VAL A 184 -4.02 8.89 20.71
C VAL A 184 -4.16 8.38 22.16
N GLY A 185 -3.66 7.17 22.43
CA GLY A 185 -3.58 6.58 23.76
C GLY A 185 -2.14 6.48 24.24
N LEU A 186 -1.90 6.69 25.55
CA LEU A 186 -0.58 6.53 26.15
C LEU A 186 -0.61 5.46 27.25
N TRP A 187 0.50 4.74 27.38
CA TRP A 187 0.76 3.79 28.44
C TRP A 187 2.20 3.94 28.94
N ARG A 188 2.43 3.55 30.19
CA ARG A 188 3.79 3.44 30.74
C ARG A 188 4.15 1.96 30.89
N VAL A 189 5.19 1.54 30.17
CA VAL A 189 5.67 0.15 30.14
C VAL A 189 7.14 0.16 30.51
N GLU A 190 7.51 -0.48 31.63
CA GLU A 190 8.91 -0.60 32.08
C GLU A 190 9.69 0.73 32.05
N GLY A 191 9.06 1.82 32.51
CA GLY A 191 9.66 3.16 32.54
C GLY A 191 9.62 3.94 31.21
N HIS A 192 9.18 3.31 30.12
CA HIS A 192 9.03 3.95 28.82
C HIS A 192 7.58 4.36 28.57
N ILE A 193 7.39 5.44 27.81
CA ILE A 193 6.07 5.85 27.31
C ILE A 193 5.83 5.21 25.95
N VAL A 194 4.72 4.51 25.84
CA VAL A 194 4.24 3.91 24.59
C VAL A 194 3.01 4.67 24.15
N ALA A 195 3.01 5.16 22.90
CA ALA A 195 1.87 5.83 22.29
C ALA A 195 1.26 4.94 21.21
N GLY A 196 -0.06 4.80 21.23
CA GLY A 196 -0.85 4.13 20.20
C GLY A 196 -1.80 5.11 19.53
N PHE A 197 -1.94 5.00 18.22
CA PHE A 197 -2.84 5.81 17.41
C PHE A 197 -3.87 4.89 16.76
N THR A 198 -5.14 5.11 17.09
CA THR A 198 -6.24 4.25 16.65
C THR A 198 -7.22 5.09 15.85
N LYS A 199 -7.43 4.80 14.57
CA LYS A 199 -8.52 5.42 13.79
C LYS A 199 -9.86 4.95 14.36
N VAL A 200 -10.63 5.88 14.93
CA VAL A 200 -11.95 5.61 15.52
C VAL A 200 -13.09 5.97 14.57
N TYR A 201 -12.82 6.82 13.57
CA TYR A 201 -13.74 7.10 12.47
C TYR A 201 -12.98 7.46 11.18
N PRO A 202 -13.46 7.02 10.01
CA PRO A 202 -14.38 5.89 9.85
C PRO A 202 -13.75 4.61 10.45
N THR A 203 -14.56 3.71 11.00
CA THR A 203 -14.04 2.39 11.37
C THR A 203 -13.71 1.62 10.09
N PRO A 204 -12.79 0.63 10.11
CA PRO A 204 -12.45 -0.15 8.91
C PRO A 204 -13.68 -0.76 8.21
N GLU A 205 -14.68 -1.17 8.99
CA GLU A 205 -15.96 -1.69 8.50
C GLU A 205 -16.80 -0.60 7.80
N VAL A 206 -16.74 0.65 8.25
CA VAL A 206 -17.44 1.77 7.60
C VAL A 206 -16.74 2.15 6.29
N GLU A 207 -15.40 2.12 6.25
CA GLU A 207 -14.63 2.37 5.02
C GLU A 207 -14.98 1.41 3.87
N GLU A 208 -15.26 0.13 4.17
CA GLU A 208 -15.62 -0.88 3.16
C GLU A 208 -17.07 -0.75 2.64
N PHE A 209 -17.99 -0.17 3.42
CA PHE A 209 -19.44 -0.19 3.12
C PHE A 209 -20.04 1.17 2.73
N THR A 210 -19.37 2.30 2.95
CA THR A 210 -19.90 3.61 2.55
C THR A 210 -19.73 3.87 1.06
N LEU A 211 -20.81 3.68 0.30
CA LEU A 211 -20.96 4.31 -1.02
C LEU A 211 -21.32 5.80 -0.81
N THR A 212 -20.33 6.68 -0.90
CA THR A 212 -20.55 8.12 -0.79
C THR A 212 -21.39 8.62 -1.99
N PRO A 213 -22.53 9.31 -1.78
CA PRO A 213 -23.28 9.89 -2.88
C PRO A 213 -22.47 11.02 -3.54
N THR A 214 -22.12 10.84 -4.81
CA THR A 214 -21.41 11.84 -5.59
C THR A 214 -22.34 13.03 -5.87
N ARG A 215 -22.03 14.22 -5.33
CA ARG A 215 -22.61 15.48 -5.80
C ARG A 215 -22.07 15.80 -7.20
N VAL A 216 -22.93 16.32 -8.07
CA VAL A 216 -22.64 16.67 -9.48
C VAL A 216 -21.45 17.64 -9.61
N GLU A 217 -21.24 18.51 -8.63
CA GLU A 217 -20.06 19.38 -8.56
C GLU A 217 -18.81 18.60 -8.07
N GLY A 218 -18.00 18.17 -9.03
CA GLY A 218 -16.68 17.57 -8.85
C GLY A 218 -16.65 16.04 -8.96
N GLU A 219 -17.55 15.47 -9.77
CA GLU A 219 -17.44 14.11 -10.30
C GLU A 219 -16.07 13.84 -10.94
N ALA A 220 -15.50 14.79 -11.67
CA ALA A 220 -14.19 14.64 -12.30
C ALA A 220 -13.06 14.44 -11.27
N ALA A 221 -13.05 15.23 -10.19
CA ALA A 221 -12.08 15.09 -9.11
C ALA A 221 -12.32 13.81 -8.29
N ALA A 222 -13.59 13.44 -8.04
CA ALA A 222 -13.94 12.18 -7.39
C ALA A 222 -13.49 10.97 -8.21
N LYS A 223 -13.70 11.00 -9.53
CA LYS A 223 -13.25 9.96 -10.47
C LYS A 223 -11.73 9.86 -10.48
N LYS A 224 -11.02 11.00 -10.57
CA LYS A 224 -9.54 11.05 -10.56
C LYS A 224 -8.98 10.51 -9.23
N LEU A 225 -9.59 10.85 -8.11
CA LEU A 225 -9.26 10.30 -6.79
C LEU A 225 -9.49 8.78 -6.77
N GLN A 226 -10.64 8.31 -7.24
CA GLN A 226 -10.97 6.88 -7.26
C GLN A 226 -10.00 6.09 -8.16
N GLU A 227 -9.62 6.63 -9.32
CA GLU A 227 -8.62 6.05 -10.22
C GLU A 227 -7.25 5.94 -9.54
N ARG A 228 -6.81 7.00 -8.84
CA ARG A 228 -5.53 6.99 -8.08
C ARG A 228 -5.55 6.02 -6.91
N SER A 229 -6.61 6.04 -6.11
CA SER A 229 -6.78 5.12 -4.99
C SER A 229 -6.76 3.66 -5.49
N ARG A 230 -7.45 3.34 -6.59
CA ARG A 230 -7.39 2.01 -7.22
C ARG A 230 -5.99 1.63 -7.70
N SER A 231 -5.25 2.58 -8.28
CA SER A 231 -3.87 2.34 -8.75
C SER A 231 -2.92 2.08 -7.58
N ARG A 232 -3.05 2.85 -6.49
CA ARG A 232 -2.27 2.64 -5.26
C ARG A 232 -2.63 1.32 -4.61
N ASN A 233 -3.94 1.02 -4.52
CA ASN A 233 -4.44 -0.27 -4.04
C ASN A 233 -3.82 -1.41 -4.86
N ALA A 234 -3.62 -1.25 -6.18
CA ALA A 234 -2.98 -2.28 -6.98
C ALA A 234 -1.55 -2.61 -6.54
N VAL A 235 -0.69 -1.60 -6.33
CA VAL A 235 0.69 -1.81 -5.82
C VAL A 235 0.65 -2.46 -4.44
N HIS A 236 -0.16 -1.92 -3.53
CA HIS A 236 -0.29 -2.46 -2.17
C HIS A 236 -0.81 -3.90 -2.15
N VAL A 237 -1.77 -4.25 -3.01
CA VAL A 237 -2.28 -5.62 -3.15
C VAL A 237 -1.19 -6.54 -3.69
N LEU A 238 -0.41 -6.11 -4.67
CA LEU A 238 0.67 -6.94 -5.23
C LEU A 238 1.79 -7.20 -4.21
N VAL A 239 2.25 -6.15 -3.52
CA VAL A 239 3.25 -6.27 -2.44
C VAL A 239 2.70 -7.08 -1.27
N GLY A 240 1.47 -6.78 -0.87
CA GLY A 240 0.74 -7.46 0.19
C GLY A 240 0.58 -8.94 -0.09
N ALA A 241 0.19 -9.31 -1.31
CA ALA A 241 0.06 -10.70 -1.75
C ALA A 241 1.43 -11.38 -1.96
N GLY A 242 2.51 -10.61 -2.17
CA GLY A 242 3.82 -11.16 -2.53
C GLY A 242 3.82 -11.82 -3.91
N LEU A 243 3.02 -11.32 -4.85
CA LEU A 243 2.92 -11.93 -6.17
C LEU A 243 4.23 -11.81 -6.96
N LEU A 244 4.86 -10.64 -6.88
CA LEU A 244 6.06 -10.31 -7.61
C LEU A 244 7.27 -10.32 -6.65
N PRO A 245 8.21 -11.27 -6.77
CA PRO A 245 9.45 -11.23 -6.00
C PRO A 245 10.28 -9.99 -6.36
N ASP A 246 11.09 -9.52 -5.41
CA ASP A 246 12.06 -8.43 -5.68
C ASP A 246 13.00 -8.82 -6.83
N GLY A 247 13.31 -7.85 -7.68
CA GLY A 247 14.10 -8.08 -8.89
C GLY A 247 13.28 -8.56 -10.09
N THR A 248 11.96 -8.74 -9.94
CA THR A 248 11.09 -9.08 -11.08
C THR A 248 11.22 -8.04 -12.17
N ARG A 249 11.59 -8.47 -13.38
CA ARG A 249 11.67 -7.59 -14.53
C ARG A 249 10.27 -7.32 -15.10
N LEU A 250 9.99 -6.05 -15.35
CA LEU A 250 8.74 -5.58 -15.96
C LEU A 250 9.06 -4.94 -17.31
N LEU A 251 8.22 -5.22 -18.31
CA LEU A 251 8.33 -4.65 -19.65
C LEU A 251 7.30 -3.54 -19.81
N MET A 252 7.74 -2.44 -20.42
CA MET A 252 6.87 -1.31 -20.69
C MET A 252 5.94 -1.59 -21.87
N THR A 253 4.64 -1.52 -21.61
CA THR A 253 3.56 -1.60 -22.59
C THR A 253 2.60 -0.41 -22.36
N PRO A 254 2.83 0.76 -22.98
CA PRO A 254 2.00 1.93 -22.71
C PRO A 254 0.54 1.70 -23.13
N ARG A 255 -0.39 1.77 -22.17
CA ARG A 255 -1.84 1.54 -22.38
C ARG A 255 -2.66 2.79 -22.11
N HIS A 256 -3.14 3.00 -20.87
CA HIS A 256 -4.03 4.09 -20.51
C HIS A 256 -3.36 5.47 -20.69
N GLY A 257 -4.13 6.48 -21.08
CA GLY A 257 -3.68 7.89 -21.12
C GLY A 257 -2.83 8.27 -22.34
N VAL A 258 -2.65 7.37 -23.31
CA VAL A 258 -1.89 7.62 -24.56
C VAL A 258 -2.65 7.13 -25.79
N THR A 259 -2.59 7.90 -26.88
CA THR A 259 -3.12 7.52 -28.19
C THR A 259 -2.16 6.57 -28.92
N GLU A 260 -2.61 5.88 -29.96
CA GLU A 260 -1.73 5.00 -30.74
C GLU A 260 -0.57 5.76 -31.41
N ALA A 261 -0.78 7.02 -31.80
CA ALA A 261 0.29 7.87 -32.32
C ALA A 261 1.39 8.10 -31.27
N ILE A 262 1.01 8.45 -30.03
CA ILE A 262 1.96 8.66 -28.93
C ILE A 262 2.65 7.35 -28.57
N ARG A 263 1.94 6.21 -28.60
CA ARG A 263 2.55 4.90 -28.39
C ARG A 263 3.61 4.59 -29.45
N ALA A 264 3.38 4.96 -30.70
CA ALA A 264 4.37 4.80 -31.77
C ALA A 264 5.62 5.67 -31.53
N GLU A 265 5.43 6.91 -31.07
CA GLU A 265 6.53 7.80 -30.68
C GLU A 265 7.34 7.23 -29.51
N ILE A 266 6.67 6.74 -28.45
CA ILE A 266 7.32 6.08 -27.31
C ILE A 266 8.13 4.87 -27.80
N ARG A 267 7.56 4.02 -28.67
CA ARG A 267 8.29 2.86 -29.24
C ARG A 267 9.55 3.29 -29.99
N ALA A 268 9.48 4.35 -30.80
CA ALA A 268 10.64 4.87 -31.52
C ALA A 268 11.70 5.45 -30.58
N TRP A 269 11.28 6.13 -29.51
CA TRP A 269 12.17 6.68 -28.48
C TRP A 269 12.84 5.60 -27.63
N VAL A 270 12.14 4.51 -27.32
CA VAL A 270 12.69 3.33 -26.64
C VAL A 270 13.67 2.57 -27.53
N ALA A 271 13.41 2.49 -28.84
CA ALA A 271 14.32 1.79 -29.77
C ALA A 271 15.73 2.40 -29.83
N GLN A 272 15.91 3.64 -29.38
CA GLN A 272 17.21 4.32 -29.31
C GLN A 272 18.05 3.88 -28.09
N ASP A 273 17.41 3.33 -27.06
CA ASP A 273 18.04 2.94 -25.80
C ASP A 273 17.18 1.86 -25.14
N THR A 274 17.65 0.62 -25.22
CA THR A 274 16.93 -0.56 -24.75
C THR A 274 16.71 -0.56 -23.23
N GLY A 275 17.48 0.21 -22.46
CA GLY A 275 17.26 0.38 -21.02
C GLY A 275 15.92 1.08 -20.72
N ARG A 276 15.37 1.83 -21.66
CA ARG A 276 14.07 2.53 -21.48
C ARG A 276 12.87 1.58 -21.50
N ALA A 277 13.04 0.38 -22.02
CA ALA A 277 11.95 -0.57 -22.23
C ALA A 277 11.53 -1.33 -20.95
N ALA A 278 12.34 -1.28 -19.89
CA ALA A 278 12.18 -2.15 -18.75
C ALA A 278 12.35 -1.40 -17.43
N ALA A 279 11.76 -1.97 -16.38
CA ALA A 279 11.96 -1.57 -15.01
C ALA A 279 12.06 -2.82 -14.13
N THR A 280 12.77 -2.70 -13.03
CA THR A 280 12.90 -3.74 -12.02
C THR A 280 11.94 -3.47 -10.87
N TRP A 281 11.10 -4.45 -10.53
CA TRP A 281 10.17 -4.39 -9.41
C TRP A 281 10.89 -4.53 -8.07
N THR A 282 10.48 -3.72 -7.12
CA THR A 282 10.80 -3.83 -5.70
C THR A 282 9.49 -3.82 -4.90
N ASN A 283 9.47 -4.51 -3.76
CA ASN A 283 8.33 -4.55 -2.85
C ASN A 283 8.21 -3.27 -2.00
N ASP A 284 8.64 -2.12 -2.53
CA ASP A 284 8.38 -0.79 -2.00
C ASP A 284 6.98 -0.34 -2.43
N THR A 285 6.07 -0.09 -1.48
CA THR A 285 4.68 0.26 -1.79
C THR A 285 4.50 1.67 -2.36
N ALA A 286 5.50 2.55 -2.24
CA ALA A 286 5.46 3.92 -2.74
C ALA A 286 6.16 4.05 -4.10
N LYS A 287 7.34 3.46 -4.25
CA LYS A 287 8.16 3.57 -5.48
C LYS A 287 8.69 2.19 -5.92
N PRO A 288 7.80 1.28 -6.35
CA PRO A 288 8.15 -0.10 -6.65
C PRO A 288 8.96 -0.28 -7.94
N LEU A 289 9.14 0.75 -8.78
CA LEU A 289 9.79 0.60 -10.08
C LEU A 289 11.17 1.27 -10.08
N VAL A 290 12.24 0.48 -10.18
CA VAL A 290 13.57 0.99 -10.52
C VAL A 290 13.69 0.99 -12.04
N TRP A 291 13.77 2.16 -12.67
CA TRP A 291 13.81 2.25 -14.13
C TRP A 291 15.20 1.89 -14.66
N ASP A 292 15.29 0.98 -15.63
CA ASP A 292 16.58 0.46 -16.09
C ASP A 292 17.42 1.52 -16.85
N ALA A 293 16.81 2.61 -17.31
CA ALA A 293 17.50 3.66 -18.06
C ALA A 293 18.34 4.61 -17.17
N ASP A 294 17.94 4.85 -15.92
CA ASP A 294 18.61 5.78 -15.01
C ASP A 294 18.88 5.22 -13.61
N GLY A 295 18.32 4.05 -13.27
CA GLY A 295 18.47 3.41 -11.97
C GLY A 295 17.70 4.08 -10.83
N ALA A 296 16.84 5.08 -11.11
CA ALA A 296 16.06 5.75 -10.10
C ALA A 296 14.73 5.01 -9.82
N SER A 297 14.22 5.17 -8.59
CA SER A 297 12.95 4.58 -8.16
C SER A 297 11.77 5.51 -8.39
N TYR A 298 10.68 4.95 -8.91
CA TYR A 298 9.46 5.66 -9.29
C TYR A 298 8.21 4.93 -8.84
N SER A 299 7.13 5.68 -8.62
CA SER A 299 5.79 5.09 -8.66
C SER A 299 5.42 4.76 -10.11
N PRO A 300 4.52 3.78 -10.37
CA PRO A 300 4.15 3.41 -11.73
C PRO A 300 3.65 4.61 -12.55
N THR A 301 2.89 5.50 -11.93
CA THR A 301 2.34 6.67 -12.61
C THR A 301 3.35 7.80 -12.72
N GLY A 302 4.23 7.98 -11.73
CA GLY A 302 5.36 8.91 -11.82
C GLY A 302 6.26 8.60 -13.01
N LEU A 303 6.64 7.32 -13.20
CA LEU A 303 7.47 6.90 -14.32
C LEU A 303 6.75 7.06 -15.67
N ALA A 304 5.49 6.68 -15.76
CA ALA A 304 4.72 6.81 -16.99
C ALA A 304 4.59 8.28 -17.45
N ASN A 305 4.37 9.20 -16.51
CA ASN A 305 4.40 10.64 -16.79
C ASN A 305 5.78 11.13 -17.23
N HIS A 306 6.84 10.69 -16.54
CA HIS A 306 8.21 11.04 -16.89
C HIS A 306 8.54 10.63 -18.35
N ILE A 307 8.16 9.40 -18.73
CA ILE A 307 8.34 8.89 -20.09
C ILE A 307 7.49 9.69 -21.10
N PHE A 308 6.22 9.94 -20.79
CA PHE A 308 5.34 10.72 -21.67
C PHE A 308 5.90 12.12 -21.95
N THR A 309 6.35 12.82 -20.91
CA THR A 309 6.91 14.17 -21.05
C THR A 309 8.24 14.15 -21.80
N SER A 310 9.09 13.16 -21.55
CA SER A 310 10.35 12.98 -22.28
C SER A 310 10.15 12.77 -23.78
N VAL A 311 9.06 12.11 -24.18
CA VAL A 311 8.75 11.83 -25.58
C VAL A 311 8.03 12.99 -26.26
N THR A 312 7.02 13.58 -25.60
CA THR A 312 6.09 14.52 -26.24
C THR A 312 6.40 16.00 -25.94
N GLY A 313 7.25 16.27 -24.94
CA GLY A 313 7.49 17.62 -24.40
C GLY A 313 6.28 18.22 -23.66
N ARG A 314 5.23 17.43 -23.39
CA ARG A 314 3.97 17.88 -22.79
C ARG A 314 3.71 17.16 -21.46
N THR A 315 2.83 17.73 -20.65
CA THR A 315 2.24 17.02 -19.50
C THR A 315 1.10 16.12 -19.97
N ALA A 316 1.02 14.91 -19.41
CA ALA A 316 0.00 13.93 -19.75
C ALA A 316 -1.28 14.18 -18.94
N ASP A 317 -2.46 14.17 -19.58
CA ASP A 317 -3.74 14.29 -18.88
C ASP A 317 -4.19 12.94 -18.31
N GLY A 318 -3.74 12.64 -17.08
CA GLY A 318 -4.18 11.45 -16.34
C GLY A 318 -3.76 10.10 -16.93
N ILE A 319 -2.50 9.71 -16.72
CA ILE A 319 -2.06 8.33 -16.98
C ILE A 319 -2.38 7.42 -15.78
N GLN A 320 -2.75 6.17 -16.05
CA GLN A 320 -2.81 5.12 -15.03
C GLN A 320 -1.57 4.23 -15.19
N GLY A 321 -0.50 4.55 -14.44
CA GLY A 321 0.82 3.96 -14.67
C GLY A 321 0.89 2.46 -14.40
N THR A 322 0.05 1.92 -13.51
CA THR A 322 -0.03 0.47 -13.26
C THR A 322 -0.54 -0.33 -14.46
N THR A 323 -1.06 0.33 -15.52
CA THR A 323 -1.44 -0.34 -16.77
C THR A 323 -0.31 -0.36 -17.81
N TRP A 324 0.82 0.28 -17.51
CA TRP A 324 1.94 0.43 -18.46
C TRP A 324 3.00 -0.66 -18.34
N TRP A 325 2.84 -1.60 -17.42
CA TRP A 325 3.88 -2.56 -17.08
C TRP A 325 3.29 -3.97 -17.06
N ASP A 326 3.86 -4.83 -17.88
CA ASP A 326 3.57 -6.26 -17.93
C ASP A 326 4.77 -7.02 -17.33
N VAL A 327 4.52 -8.17 -16.70
CA VAL A 327 5.59 -9.03 -16.16
C VAL A 327 6.38 -9.65 -17.32
N ASP A 328 7.72 -9.56 -17.26
CA ASP A 328 8.61 -10.27 -18.19
C ASP A 328 8.62 -11.78 -17.86
N THR A 329 7.58 -12.47 -18.33
CA THR A 329 7.42 -13.91 -18.06
C THR A 329 8.48 -14.79 -18.73
N ALA A 330 9.30 -14.24 -19.64
CA ALA A 330 10.45 -14.94 -20.19
C ALA A 330 11.61 -15.04 -19.18
N HIS A 331 11.65 -14.16 -18.18
CA HIS A 331 12.65 -14.17 -17.11
C HIS A 331 12.03 -14.72 -15.83
N VAL A 332 12.09 -16.04 -15.67
CA VAL A 332 11.56 -16.74 -14.49
C VAL A 332 12.54 -16.57 -13.31
N PRO A 333 12.09 -16.09 -12.14
CA PRO A 333 12.92 -16.07 -10.93
C PRO A 333 13.33 -17.48 -10.49
N ALA A 334 14.52 -17.61 -9.86
CA ALA A 334 15.13 -18.91 -9.55
C ALA A 334 14.26 -19.85 -8.69
N ASP A 335 13.42 -19.28 -7.81
CA ASP A 335 12.58 -20.03 -6.86
C ASP A 335 11.09 -20.02 -7.22
N VAL A 336 10.76 -19.75 -8.49
CA VAL A 336 9.38 -19.70 -8.97
C VAL A 336 9.14 -20.77 -10.03
N ASP A 337 8.01 -21.47 -9.92
CA ASP A 337 7.56 -22.44 -10.91
C ASP A 337 7.32 -21.74 -12.28
N PRO A 338 7.99 -22.17 -13.37
CA PRO A 338 7.85 -21.56 -14.69
C PRO A 338 6.42 -21.55 -15.24
N ASP A 339 5.63 -22.61 -15.00
CA ASP A 339 4.25 -22.71 -15.48
C ASP A 339 3.35 -21.74 -14.70
N ALA A 340 3.60 -21.60 -13.39
CA ALA A 340 2.93 -20.61 -12.56
C ALA A 340 3.36 -19.16 -12.88
N TRP A 341 4.59 -18.96 -13.33
CA TRP A 341 5.07 -17.65 -13.76
C TRP A 341 4.46 -17.25 -15.11
N ALA A 342 4.34 -18.21 -16.04
CA ALA A 342 3.75 -18.00 -17.36
C ALA A 342 2.28 -17.55 -17.29
N THR A 343 1.53 -17.88 -16.23
CA THR A 343 0.14 -17.45 -16.06
C THR A 343 0.00 -15.94 -15.82
N LEU A 344 1.09 -15.25 -15.45
CA LEU A 344 1.11 -13.79 -15.29
C LEU A 344 1.13 -13.04 -16.63
N ALA A 345 1.39 -13.76 -17.74
CA ALA A 345 1.53 -13.16 -19.05
C ALA A 345 0.23 -12.44 -19.50
N GLY A 346 0.41 -11.29 -20.16
CA GLY A 346 -0.70 -10.53 -20.74
C GLY A 346 -1.54 -9.74 -19.75
N SER A 347 -1.20 -9.75 -18.46
CA SER A 347 -1.84 -8.92 -17.43
C SER A 347 -0.91 -7.81 -16.97
N ASP A 348 -1.42 -6.58 -16.96
CA ASP A 348 -0.74 -5.45 -16.33
C ASP A 348 -0.87 -5.49 -14.79
N LEU A 349 -0.14 -4.64 -14.08
CA LEU A 349 -0.17 -4.60 -12.61
C LEU A 349 -1.58 -4.39 -12.05
N THR A 350 -2.45 -3.64 -12.75
CA THR A 350 -3.85 -3.46 -12.32
C THR A 350 -4.65 -4.74 -12.49
N GLY A 351 -4.48 -5.42 -13.62
CA GLY A 351 -5.10 -6.70 -13.92
C GLY A 351 -4.72 -7.76 -12.88
N LEU A 352 -3.42 -7.83 -12.56
CA LEU A 352 -2.88 -8.75 -11.55
C LEU A 352 -3.44 -8.45 -10.15
N ALA A 353 -3.47 -7.18 -9.74
CA ALA A 353 -4.02 -6.81 -8.43
C ALA A 353 -5.52 -7.14 -8.31
N ARG A 354 -6.30 -6.97 -9.38
CA ARG A 354 -7.73 -7.31 -9.38
C ARG A 354 -7.98 -8.81 -9.19
N GLN A 355 -7.08 -9.67 -9.66
CA GLN A 355 -7.16 -11.11 -9.41
C GLN A 355 -6.92 -11.46 -7.94
N LEU A 356 -6.29 -10.56 -7.18
CA LEU A 356 -5.86 -10.74 -5.80
C LEU A 356 -6.66 -9.92 -4.78
N SER A 357 -7.69 -9.17 -5.20
CA SER A 357 -8.48 -8.36 -4.29
C SER A 357 -9.19 -9.26 -3.27
N GLY A 358 -8.90 -9.06 -1.97
CA GLY A 358 -9.43 -9.87 -0.86
C GLY A 358 -8.45 -10.90 -0.29
N THR A 359 -7.26 -11.03 -0.86
CA THR A 359 -6.23 -11.98 -0.39
C THR A 359 -5.37 -11.33 0.71
N ARG A 360 -5.30 -11.95 1.91
CA ARG A 360 -4.38 -11.55 2.99
C ARG A 360 -3.25 -12.57 3.09
N LYS A 361 -2.06 -12.14 3.54
CA LYS A 361 -0.94 -13.03 3.96
C LYS A 361 -1.28 -13.76 5.27
N ASP A 362 -2.35 -14.55 5.26
CA ASP A 362 -2.65 -15.52 6.31
C ASP A 362 -2.35 -16.92 5.79
N TRP A 363 -1.25 -17.49 6.27
CA TRP A 363 -0.81 -18.83 5.88
C TRP A 363 -1.44 -19.95 6.71
N THR A 364 -2.30 -19.62 7.68
CA THR A 364 -2.92 -20.61 8.57
C THR A 364 -3.72 -21.63 7.78
N GLY A 365 -4.59 -21.16 6.87
CA GLY A 365 -5.36 -22.05 6.00
C GLY A 365 -4.46 -22.92 5.11
N LEU A 366 -3.37 -22.35 4.58
CA LEU A 366 -2.41 -23.12 3.78
C LEU A 366 -1.73 -24.22 4.61
N HIS A 367 -1.29 -23.92 5.82
CA HIS A 367 -0.66 -24.91 6.71
C HIS A 367 -1.63 -26.03 7.11
N THR A 368 -2.91 -25.71 7.30
CA THR A 368 -3.98 -26.70 7.50
C THR A 368 -4.11 -27.62 6.29
N LEU A 369 -4.22 -27.07 5.08
CA LEU A 369 -4.30 -27.85 3.84
C LEU A 369 -3.09 -28.78 3.65
N LEU A 370 -1.89 -28.24 3.83
CA LEU A 370 -0.64 -29.00 3.70
C LEU A 370 -0.55 -30.16 4.70
N SER A 371 -1.07 -29.97 5.91
CA SER A 371 -1.17 -31.04 6.91
C SER A 371 -2.22 -32.10 6.52
N GLY A 372 -3.30 -31.66 5.86
CA GLY A 372 -4.44 -32.49 5.49
C GLY A 372 -4.26 -33.34 4.22
N VAL A 373 -3.32 -33.01 3.33
CA VAL A 373 -2.99 -33.87 2.18
C VAL A 373 -2.42 -35.20 2.71
N PRO A 374 -3.08 -36.36 2.53
CA PRO A 374 -2.64 -37.62 3.12
C PRO A 374 -1.50 -38.27 2.33
N ALA A 375 -0.81 -39.24 2.95
CA ALA A 375 0.18 -40.06 2.25
C ALA A 375 -0.47 -40.79 1.06
N GLY A 376 0.26 -40.88 -0.05
CA GLY A 376 -0.23 -41.49 -1.31
C GLY A 376 -1.11 -40.55 -2.14
N ARG A 377 -1.30 -39.30 -1.71
CA ARG A 377 -1.93 -38.23 -2.48
C ARG A 377 -0.96 -37.05 -2.64
N TRP A 378 -1.21 -36.24 -3.66
CA TRP A 378 -0.45 -35.02 -3.93
C TRP A 378 -1.40 -33.90 -4.37
N THR A 379 -0.93 -32.65 -4.37
CA THR A 379 -1.70 -31.49 -4.83
C THR A 379 -0.81 -30.55 -5.64
N THR A 380 -1.35 -29.47 -6.21
CA THR A 380 -0.56 -28.47 -6.92
C THR A 380 -0.54 -27.12 -6.24
N TYR A 381 0.49 -26.32 -6.55
CA TYR A 381 0.55 -24.91 -6.14
C TYR A 381 -0.72 -24.14 -6.56
N GLY A 382 -1.26 -24.45 -7.74
CA GLY A 382 -2.50 -23.85 -8.25
C GLY A 382 -3.75 -24.26 -7.46
N ASP A 383 -3.90 -25.55 -7.12
CA ASP A 383 -5.07 -26.01 -6.35
C ASP A 383 -5.05 -25.43 -4.93
N LEU A 384 -3.87 -25.40 -4.28
CA LEU A 384 -3.69 -24.77 -2.97
C LEU A 384 -4.01 -23.27 -3.02
N ALA A 385 -3.46 -22.56 -4.01
CA ALA A 385 -3.72 -21.14 -4.22
C ALA A 385 -5.22 -20.86 -4.39
N ALA A 386 -5.92 -21.66 -5.20
CA ALA A 386 -7.34 -21.50 -5.43
C ALA A 386 -8.20 -21.84 -4.19
N ALA A 387 -7.72 -22.74 -3.32
CA ALA A 387 -8.38 -23.08 -2.07
C ALA A 387 -8.28 -21.97 -1.02
N VAL A 388 -7.11 -21.33 -0.87
CA VAL A 388 -6.87 -20.28 0.13
C VAL A 388 -7.10 -18.85 -0.36
N GLY A 389 -7.49 -18.68 -1.63
CA GLY A 389 -7.60 -17.38 -2.27
C GLY A 389 -6.24 -16.70 -2.37
N SER A 390 -5.34 -17.25 -3.17
CA SER A 390 -4.01 -16.69 -3.46
C SER A 390 -3.61 -17.00 -4.91
N HIS A 391 -2.36 -16.76 -5.27
CA HIS A 391 -1.76 -17.19 -6.53
C HIS A 391 -0.64 -18.22 -6.28
N ALA A 392 -0.38 -19.10 -7.24
CA ALA A 392 0.60 -20.19 -7.09
C ALA A 392 2.02 -19.70 -6.78
N VAL A 393 2.40 -18.52 -7.27
CA VAL A 393 3.72 -17.90 -7.06
C VAL A 393 3.99 -17.59 -5.56
N PRO A 394 3.14 -16.82 -4.86
CA PRO A 394 3.25 -16.63 -3.40
C PRO A 394 3.31 -17.94 -2.60
N ILE A 395 2.53 -18.96 -3.00
CA ILE A 395 2.55 -20.28 -2.35
C ILE A 395 3.93 -20.92 -2.51
N GLY A 396 4.49 -20.90 -3.72
CA GLY A 396 5.83 -21.43 -4.00
C GLY A 396 6.93 -20.75 -3.18
N GLN A 397 6.94 -19.41 -3.17
CA GLN A 397 7.91 -18.64 -2.40
C GLN A 397 7.81 -18.90 -0.89
N HIS A 398 6.59 -18.95 -0.36
CA HIS A 398 6.38 -19.29 1.04
C HIS A 398 6.89 -20.69 1.35
N LEU A 399 6.53 -21.70 0.54
CA LEU A 399 7.01 -23.07 0.74
C LEU A 399 8.54 -23.19 0.67
N GLY A 400 9.20 -22.42 -0.19
CA GLY A 400 10.67 -22.41 -0.30
C GLY A 400 11.38 -21.78 0.90
N THR A 401 10.74 -20.84 1.60
CA THR A 401 11.33 -20.13 2.76
C THR A 401 10.80 -20.64 4.11
N CYS A 402 9.69 -21.37 4.11
CA CYS A 402 9.00 -21.85 5.29
C CYS A 402 9.67 -23.10 5.88
N GLY A 403 10.57 -22.90 6.84
CA GLY A 403 11.28 -23.99 7.55
C GLY A 403 10.41 -24.90 8.42
N ARG A 404 9.08 -24.67 8.50
CA ARG A 404 8.13 -25.45 9.32
C ARG A 404 6.89 -25.88 8.57
N CYS A 405 6.87 -25.74 7.24
CA CYS A 405 5.70 -26.12 6.47
C CYS A 405 5.50 -27.64 6.54
N PRO A 406 4.28 -28.12 6.82
CA PRO A 406 4.01 -29.55 6.88
C PRO A 406 4.02 -30.13 5.46
N ASN A 407 4.63 -31.29 5.28
CA ASN A 407 4.58 -32.09 4.04
C ASN A 407 4.76 -31.33 2.70
N PRO A 408 5.70 -30.36 2.56
CA PRO A 408 5.78 -29.50 1.37
C PRO A 408 6.12 -30.27 0.09
N TRP A 409 6.73 -31.46 0.20
CA TRP A 409 7.04 -32.33 -0.93
C TRP A 409 5.81 -32.90 -1.64
N ARG A 410 4.62 -32.84 -1.03
CA ARG A 410 3.35 -33.28 -1.64
C ARG A 410 2.74 -32.25 -2.59
N VAL A 411 3.39 -31.09 -2.75
CA VAL A 411 2.97 -30.03 -3.67
C VAL A 411 3.81 -30.10 -4.94
N LEU A 412 3.16 -30.33 -6.06
CA LEU A 412 3.76 -30.51 -7.38
C LEU A 412 3.36 -29.38 -8.35
N THR A 413 4.03 -29.29 -9.49
CA THR A 413 3.64 -28.39 -10.58
C THR A 413 2.30 -28.81 -11.18
N ALA A 414 1.69 -27.96 -12.01
CA ALA A 414 0.44 -28.29 -12.69
C ALA A 414 0.53 -29.58 -13.55
N ALA A 415 1.73 -29.85 -14.07
CA ALA A 415 2.06 -31.05 -14.84
C ALA A 415 2.34 -32.29 -13.98
N GLY A 416 2.21 -32.22 -12.65
CA GLY A 416 2.48 -33.34 -11.75
C GLY A 416 3.95 -33.66 -11.54
N LYS A 417 4.84 -32.67 -11.74
CA LYS A 417 6.29 -32.82 -11.55
C LYS A 417 6.73 -32.17 -10.25
N VAL A 418 7.84 -32.63 -9.68
CA VAL A 418 8.50 -31.91 -8.58
C VAL A 418 9.04 -30.59 -9.13
N SER A 419 8.74 -29.48 -8.44
CA SER A 419 9.26 -28.17 -8.84
C SER A 419 10.80 -28.17 -8.83
N PRO A 420 11.48 -27.66 -9.88
CA PRO A 420 12.93 -27.50 -9.88
C PRO A 420 13.47 -26.64 -8.73
N GLY A 421 12.64 -25.72 -8.21
CA GLY A 421 12.96 -24.86 -7.07
C GLY A 421 12.64 -25.49 -5.70
N PHE A 422 12.20 -26.74 -5.64
CA PHE A 422 11.93 -27.39 -4.36
C PHE A 422 13.20 -27.55 -3.52
N GLN A 423 13.16 -27.06 -2.28
CA GLN A 423 14.21 -27.26 -1.29
C GLN A 423 13.65 -27.94 -0.05
N TRP A 424 14.45 -28.84 0.56
CA TRP A 424 14.10 -29.42 1.84
C TRP A 424 14.20 -28.38 2.95
N PRO A 425 13.21 -28.32 3.87
CA PRO A 425 13.35 -27.53 5.10
C PRO A 425 14.56 -27.97 5.96
N ASP A 426 14.89 -29.27 5.90
CA ASP A 426 16.08 -29.84 6.52
C ASP A 426 17.20 -29.99 5.48
N PRO A 427 18.25 -29.14 5.53
CA PRO A 427 19.34 -29.17 4.57
C PRO A 427 20.22 -30.43 4.67
N SER A 428 20.07 -31.24 5.73
CA SER A 428 20.81 -32.49 5.90
C SER A 428 20.21 -33.66 5.11
N ARG A 429 19.00 -33.50 4.56
CA ARG A 429 18.34 -34.54 3.76
C ARG A 429 18.99 -34.69 2.40
N THR A 430 19.15 -35.95 1.99
CA THR A 430 19.78 -36.35 0.73
C THR A 430 18.84 -37.10 -0.22
N ASP A 431 17.65 -37.47 0.24
CA ASP A 431 16.62 -38.09 -0.59
C ASP A 431 15.87 -37.06 -1.43
N THR A 432 15.31 -37.46 -2.58
CA THR A 432 14.54 -36.54 -3.43
C THR A 432 13.06 -36.53 -3.03
N ALA A 433 12.35 -35.43 -3.28
CA ALA A 433 10.90 -35.35 -3.04
C ALA A 433 10.14 -36.49 -3.74
N ALA A 434 10.48 -36.78 -5.00
CA ALA A 434 9.91 -37.89 -5.76
C ALA A 434 10.11 -39.25 -5.08
N SER A 435 11.31 -39.51 -4.54
CA SER A 435 11.60 -40.77 -3.83
C SER A 435 10.80 -40.92 -2.52
N LEU A 436 10.48 -39.81 -1.84
CA LEU A 436 9.60 -39.84 -0.68
C LEU A 436 8.14 -40.06 -1.09
N LEU A 437 7.65 -39.37 -2.13
CA LEU A 437 6.29 -39.55 -2.65
C LEU A 437 6.03 -41.00 -3.09
N ILE A 438 6.99 -41.64 -3.76
CA ILE A 438 6.90 -43.05 -4.14
C ILE A 438 6.77 -43.96 -2.90
N ARG A 439 7.56 -43.70 -1.85
CA ARG A 439 7.44 -44.44 -0.58
C ARG A 439 6.10 -44.22 0.11
N GLU A 440 5.52 -43.03 -0.04
CA GLU A 440 4.19 -42.71 0.45
C GLU A 440 3.07 -43.34 -0.40
N GLY A 441 3.40 -43.95 -1.54
CA GLY A 441 2.45 -44.66 -2.40
C GLY A 441 1.96 -43.86 -3.61
N VAL A 442 2.57 -42.72 -3.93
CA VAL A 442 2.30 -41.98 -5.18
C VAL A 442 2.95 -42.70 -6.35
N ARG A 443 2.16 -43.04 -7.38
CA ARG A 443 2.64 -43.63 -8.62
C ARG A 443 3.17 -42.54 -9.54
N PHE A 444 4.23 -42.85 -10.27
CA PHE A 444 4.83 -41.98 -11.27
C PHE A 444 4.91 -42.71 -12.61
N ASP A 445 4.61 -42.00 -13.70
CA ASP A 445 4.99 -42.38 -15.06
C ASP A 445 6.14 -41.48 -15.49
N GLY A 446 7.36 -42.05 -15.53
CA GLY A 446 8.58 -41.27 -15.66
C GLY A 446 8.78 -40.28 -14.49
N ASP A 447 8.72 -38.98 -14.78
CA ASP A 447 8.86 -37.89 -13.81
C ASP A 447 7.51 -37.26 -13.40
N THR A 448 6.41 -37.82 -13.88
CA THR A 448 5.07 -37.26 -13.73
C THR A 448 4.22 -38.11 -12.79
N ALA A 449 3.70 -37.50 -11.72
CA ALA A 449 2.84 -38.17 -10.76
C ALA A 449 1.46 -38.49 -11.36
N ASP A 450 0.90 -39.63 -10.94
CA ASP A 450 -0.41 -40.12 -11.40
C ASP A 450 -1.52 -39.09 -11.09
N PRO A 451 -2.21 -38.55 -12.12
CA PRO A 451 -3.27 -37.56 -11.94
C PRO A 451 -4.44 -38.03 -11.08
N ASP A 452 -4.70 -39.34 -11.01
CA ASP A 452 -5.78 -39.91 -10.18
C ASP A 452 -5.48 -39.78 -8.68
N GLN A 453 -4.22 -39.56 -8.32
CA GLN A 453 -3.78 -39.35 -6.94
C GLN A 453 -3.72 -37.86 -6.56
N ARG A 454 -4.03 -36.94 -7.49
CA ARG A 454 -4.10 -35.50 -7.21
C ARG A 454 -5.35 -35.16 -6.40
N LEU A 455 -5.21 -34.35 -5.35
CA LEU A 455 -6.30 -33.67 -4.67
C LEU A 455 -6.58 -32.35 -5.39
N ARG A 456 -7.82 -32.16 -5.85
CA ARG A 456 -8.26 -30.94 -6.53
C ARG A 456 -8.76 -29.89 -5.54
N GLN A 457 -8.94 -28.66 -6.02
CA GLN A 457 -9.43 -27.52 -5.23
C GLN A 457 -10.65 -27.85 -4.35
N ASP A 458 -11.67 -28.52 -4.88
CA ASP A 458 -12.90 -28.82 -4.14
C ASP A 458 -12.65 -29.81 -2.99
N GLU A 459 -11.82 -30.83 -3.22
CA GLU A 459 -11.41 -31.78 -2.18
C GLU A 459 -10.56 -31.09 -1.09
N LEU A 460 -9.70 -30.14 -1.47
CA LEU A 460 -8.89 -29.38 -0.52
C LEU A 460 -9.74 -28.47 0.35
N ARG A 461 -10.75 -27.79 -0.21
CA ARG A 461 -11.64 -26.92 0.56
C ARG A 461 -12.37 -27.68 1.68
N HIS A 462 -12.76 -28.93 1.45
CA HIS A 462 -13.35 -29.77 2.49
C HIS A 462 -12.41 -30.04 3.67
N LEU A 463 -11.09 -29.93 3.50
CA LEU A 463 -10.11 -30.07 4.60
C LEU A 463 -9.99 -28.79 5.46
N LEU A 464 -10.55 -27.66 5.03
CA LEU A 464 -10.62 -26.42 5.82
C LEU A 464 -11.90 -26.34 6.66
N ASP A 465 -12.96 -27.01 6.22
CA ASP A 465 -14.30 -26.97 6.84
C ASP A 465 -14.50 -28.02 7.95
N GLY A 466 -13.53 -28.93 8.14
CA GLY A 466 -13.54 -30.00 9.14
C GLY A 466 -12.46 -29.81 10.19
#